data_AF-A0A5C5QL24-F1
#
_entry.id   AF-A0A5C5QL24-F1
#
_cell.length_a   1.000
_cell.length_b   1.000
_cell.length_c   1.000
_cell.angle_alpha   90.00
_cell.angle_beta   90.00
_cell.angle_gamma   90.00
#
_symmetry.space_group_name_H-M   'P 1'
#
loop_
_entity.id
_entity.type
_entity.pdbx_description
1 polymer ?
#
loop_
_entity_poly.entity_id
_entity_poly.type
_entity_poly.pdbx_seq_one_letter_code
_entity_poly.pdbx_strand_id
1 'polypeptide(L)'
;MIIWAFPAFSIFGLLVAYSMKVILSSKNLGYTKFYLGLAINIFFMMPLLEAFKFDKYLYFGSCPELIETYPSIGWFAFICFLLHPLALPVKRDLNWWWQRP
;
A
#
# COMPACT_ATOMS: atom_id res chain seq x y z
N MET A 1 17.72 -8.05 -9.09
CA MET A 1 16.48 -7.53 -9.71
C MET A 1 15.38 -7.30 -8.67
N ILE A 2 15.13 -8.27 -7.77
CA ILE A 2 14.09 -8.17 -6.73
C ILE A 2 14.26 -6.96 -5.79
N ILE A 3 15.51 -6.62 -5.45
CA ILE A 3 15.90 -5.50 -4.58
C ILE A 3 15.36 -4.15 -5.08
N TRP A 4 15.19 -3.98 -6.39
CA TRP A 4 14.65 -2.74 -6.98
C TRP A 4 13.18 -2.86 -7.35
N ALA A 5 12.77 -4.05 -7.80
CA ALA A 5 11.40 -4.29 -8.21
C ALA A 5 10.43 -4.24 -7.02
N PHE A 6 10.78 -4.85 -5.89
CA PHE A 6 9.93 -4.83 -4.69
C PHE A 6 9.66 -3.40 -4.20
N PRO A 7 10.68 -2.53 -3.98
CA PRO A 7 10.42 -1.15 -3.61
C PRO A 7 9.58 -0.38 -4.64
N ALA A 8 9.82 -0.58 -5.93
CA ALA A 8 9.04 0.07 -6.97
C ALA A 8 7.56 -0.33 -6.92
N PHE A 9 7.26 -1.62 -6.76
CA PHE A 9 5.88 -2.12 -6.62
C PHE A 9 5.22 -1.64 -5.32
N SER A 10 5.96 -1.60 -4.22
CA SER A 10 5.45 -1.08 -2.93
C SER A 10 5.10 0.40 -3.01
N ILE A 11 5.95 1.22 -3.66
CA ILE A 11 5.66 2.64 -3.90
C ILE A 11 4.44 2.79 -4.81
N PHE A 12 4.37 2.01 -5.88
CA PHE A 12 3.21 2.02 -6.79
C PHE A 12 1.91 1.67 -6.06
N GLY A 13 1.90 0.62 -5.24
CA GLY A 13 0.74 0.25 -4.42
C GLY A 13 0.31 1.37 -3.47
N LEU A 14 1.28 2.08 -2.89
CA LEU A 14 1.03 3.25 -2.05
C LEU A 14 0.37 4.39 -2.84
N LEU A 15 0.92 4.70 -4.02
CA LEU A 15 0.38 5.74 -4.90
C LEU A 15 -1.07 5.42 -5.28
N VAL A 16 -1.37 4.18 -5.69
CA VAL A 16 -2.74 3.77 -6.00
C VAL A 16 -3.65 3.91 -4.78
N ALA A 17 -3.21 3.46 -3.59
CA ALA A 17 -4.00 3.58 -2.37
C ALA A 17 -4.32 5.05 -2.03
N TYR A 18 -3.34 5.95 -2.13
CA TYR A 18 -3.53 7.38 -1.88
C TYR A 18 -4.38 8.06 -2.97
N SER A 19 -4.24 7.67 -4.24
CA SER A 19 -5.14 8.12 -5.31
C SER A 19 -6.58 7.70 -5.02
N MET A 20 -6.79 6.46 -4.60
CA MET A 20 -8.11 5.96 -4.22
C MET A 20 -8.68 6.66 -2.99
N LYS A 21 -7.84 7.00 -2.00
CA LYS A 21 -8.24 7.88 -0.90
C LYS A 21 -8.79 9.19 -1.44
N VAL A 22 -8.10 9.85 -2.35
CA VAL A 22 -8.53 11.13 -2.94
C VAL A 22 -9.84 10.97 -3.71
N ILE A 23 -10.03 9.89 -4.47
CA ILE A 23 -11.23 9.64 -5.28
C ILE A 23 -12.45 9.29 -4.39
N LEU A 24 -12.26 8.47 -3.36
CA LEU A 24 -13.36 7.90 -2.56
C LEU A 24 -13.75 8.80 -1.37
N SER A 25 -12.82 9.57 -0.82
CA SER A 25 -13.10 10.46 0.32
C SER A 25 -14.17 11.47 -0.06
N SER A 26 -15.19 11.67 0.76
CA SER A 26 -16.18 12.71 0.49
C SER A 26 -16.91 13.07 1.77
N LYS A 27 -17.55 14.25 1.82
CA LYS A 27 -18.42 14.60 2.97
C LYS A 27 -19.48 13.52 3.24
N ASN A 28 -20.00 12.90 2.17
CA ASN A 28 -20.96 11.79 2.21
C ASN A 28 -20.28 10.42 2.02
N LEU A 29 -19.17 10.15 2.72
CA LEU A 29 -18.52 8.84 2.67
C LEU A 29 -19.45 7.77 3.26
N GLY A 30 -20.08 6.99 2.39
CA GLY A 30 -20.86 5.81 2.75
C GLY A 30 -19.99 4.57 2.93
N TYR A 31 -20.59 3.52 3.51
CA TYR A 31 -19.94 2.24 3.76
C TYR A 31 -19.33 1.60 2.50
N THR A 32 -20.01 1.66 1.36
CA THR A 32 -19.51 1.08 0.10
C THR A 32 -18.16 1.67 -0.31
N LYS A 33 -18.03 3.00 -0.28
CA LYS A 33 -16.77 3.69 -0.63
C LYS A 33 -15.67 3.38 0.38
N PHE A 34 -16.02 3.31 1.67
CA PHE A 34 -15.09 2.94 2.72
C PHE A 34 -14.57 1.51 2.54
N TYR A 35 -15.46 0.53 2.34
CA TYR A 35 -15.08 -0.87 2.12
C TYR A 35 -14.30 -1.08 0.84
N LEU A 36 -14.60 -0.34 -0.23
CA LEU A 36 -13.81 -0.37 -1.45
C LEU A 36 -12.37 0.12 -1.20
N GLY A 37 -12.21 1.25 -0.51
CA GLY A 37 -10.89 1.76 -0.13
C GLY A 37 -10.13 0.80 0.81
N LEU A 38 -10.84 0.16 1.74
CA LEU A 38 -10.28 -0.86 2.63
C LEU A 38 -9.80 -2.08 1.83
N ALA A 39 -10.60 -2.60 0.90
CA ALA A 39 -10.26 -3.76 0.09
C ALA A 39 -8.99 -3.51 -0.75
N ILE A 40 -8.88 -2.33 -1.37
CA ILE A 40 -7.68 -1.94 -2.12
C ILE A 40 -6.45 -1.87 -1.20
N ASN A 41 -6.58 -1.29 0.00
CA ASN A 41 -5.47 -1.25 0.95
C ASN A 41 -5.04 -2.65 1.40
N ILE A 42 -5.99 -3.52 1.76
CA ILE A 42 -5.69 -4.90 2.16
C ILE A 42 -4.97 -5.66 1.03
N PHE A 43 -5.42 -5.49 -0.22
CA PHE A 43 -4.81 -6.13 -1.38
C PHE A 43 -3.31 -5.81 -1.51
N PHE A 44 -2.91 -4.55 -1.30
CA PHE A 44 -1.50 -4.16 -1.34
C PHE A 44 -0.72 -4.46 -0.05
N MET A 45 -1.39 -4.46 1.11
CA MET A 45 -0.77 -4.79 2.39
C MET A 45 -0.39 -6.28 2.50
N MET A 46 -1.15 -7.18 1.87
CA MET A 46 -0.91 -8.63 1.94
C MET A 46 0.50 -9.02 1.43
N PRO A 47 0.92 -8.62 0.21
CA PRO A 47 2.29 -8.88 -0.26
C PRO A 47 3.39 -8.27 0.61
N LEU A 48 3.15 -7.10 1.22
CA LEU A 48 4.11 -6.47 2.13
C LEU A 48 4.27 -7.28 3.42
N LEU A 49 3.16 -7.81 3.95
CA LEU A 49 3.16 -8.66 5.13
C LEU A 49 3.87 -10.00 4.87
N GLU A 50 3.60 -10.61 3.72
CA GLU A 50 4.26 -11.87 3.32
C GLU A 50 5.76 -11.70 3.11
N ALA A 51 6.17 -10.60 2.46
CA ALA A 51 7.57 -10.26 2.28
C ALA A 51 8.25 -10.06 3.64
N PHE A 52 7.63 -9.29 4.55
CA PHE A 52 8.21 -9.00 5.86
C PHE A 52 8.28 -10.22 6.79
N LYS A 53 7.26 -11.09 6.79
CA LYS A 53 7.18 -12.22 7.74
C LYS A 53 7.85 -13.50 7.25
N PHE A 54 7.86 -13.75 5.94
CA PHE A 54 8.22 -15.05 5.39
C PHE A 54 9.31 -14.99 4.32
N ASP A 55 9.88 -13.82 4.02
CA ASP A 55 10.77 -13.61 2.86
C ASP A 55 10.14 -14.11 1.54
N LYS A 56 8.80 -14.09 1.50
CA LYS A 56 8.01 -14.51 0.33
C LYS A 56 7.56 -13.28 -0.42
N TYR A 57 8.10 -13.12 -1.62
CA TYR A 57 7.72 -12.05 -2.52
C TYR A 57 6.73 -12.63 -3.52
N LEU A 58 5.43 -12.39 -3.30
CA LEU A 58 4.33 -13.02 -4.05
C LEU A 58 4.50 -13.00 -5.59
N TYR A 59 5.11 -11.95 -6.15
CA TYR A 59 5.35 -11.78 -7.59
C TYR A 59 6.76 -12.15 -8.06
N PHE A 60 7.68 -12.46 -7.14
CA PHE A 60 9.10 -12.66 -7.44
C PHE A 60 9.67 -13.98 -6.88
N GLY A 61 8.86 -14.77 -6.17
CA GLY A 61 9.23 -16.04 -5.56
C GLY A 61 9.77 -15.89 -4.12
N SER A 62 10.30 -16.98 -3.58
CA SER A 62 11.00 -16.95 -2.28
C SER A 62 12.46 -16.56 -2.49
N CYS A 63 12.89 -15.47 -1.87
CA CYS A 63 14.30 -15.14 -1.71
C CYS A 63 14.64 -15.21 -0.22
N PRO A 64 14.82 -16.43 0.33
CA PRO A 64 15.26 -16.57 1.71
C PRO A 64 16.56 -15.80 1.91
N GLU A 65 16.73 -15.20 3.09
CA GLU A 65 17.91 -14.42 3.51
C GLU A 65 18.01 -13.01 2.91
N LEU A 66 17.04 -12.55 2.12
CA LEU A 66 17.08 -11.19 1.56
C LEU A 66 16.98 -10.12 2.66
N ILE A 67 16.09 -10.30 3.63
CA ILE A 67 15.97 -9.38 4.77
C ILE A 67 17.18 -9.47 5.70
N GLU A 68 17.77 -10.66 5.88
CA GLU A 68 19.00 -10.82 6.67
C GLU A 68 20.19 -10.10 6.02
N THR A 69 20.32 -10.21 4.69
CA THR A 69 21.37 -9.54 3.91
C THR A 69 21.14 -8.04 3.81
N TYR A 70 19.87 -7.62 3.67
CA TYR A 70 19.47 -6.23 3.50
C TYR A 70 18.32 -5.85 4.46
N PRO A 71 18.61 -5.61 5.75
CA PRO A 71 17.59 -5.25 6.74
C PRO A 71 16.78 -3.99 6.38
N SER A 72 17.38 -3.09 5.58
CA SER A 72 16.72 -1.90 5.07
C SER A 72 15.47 -2.21 4.24
N ILE A 73 15.45 -3.33 3.51
CA ILE A 73 14.28 -3.76 2.71
C ILE A 73 13.12 -4.16 3.63
N GLY A 74 13.42 -4.86 4.73
CA GLY A 74 12.42 -5.22 5.74
C GLY A 74 11.81 -3.98 6.41
N TRP A 75 12.64 -3.03 6.82
CA TRP A 75 12.17 -1.74 7.35
C TRP A 75 11.35 -0.95 6.35
N PHE A 76 11.77 -0.92 5.09
CA PHE A 76 11.02 -0.28 4.01
C PHE A 76 9.65 -0.91 3.82
N ALA A 77 9.56 -2.25 3.76
CA ALA A 77 8.30 -2.98 3.67
C ALA A 77 7.37 -2.65 4.84
N PHE A 78 7.92 -2.60 6.06
CA PHE A 78 7.18 -2.26 7.27
C PHE A 78 6.64 -0.83 7.24
N ILE A 79 7.44 0.15 6.81
CA ILE A 79 6.99 1.54 6.64
C ILE A 79 5.87 1.63 5.60
N CYS A 80 6.04 1.02 4.43
CA CYS A 80 4.99 0.99 3.40
C CYS A 80 3.69 0.37 3.94
N PHE A 81 3.80 -0.72 4.72
CA PHE A 81 2.66 -1.36 5.35
C PHE A 81 1.91 -0.42 6.31
N LEU A 82 2.64 0.34 7.15
CA LEU A 82 2.05 1.30 8.09
C LEU A 82 1.41 2.52 7.42
N LEU A 83 1.85 2.88 6.22
CA LEU A 83 1.29 3.99 5.47
C LEU A 83 -0.06 3.66 4.80
N HIS A 84 -0.35 2.39 4.52
CA HIS A 84 -1.63 1.98 3.92
C HIS A 84 -2.87 2.31 4.77
N PRO A 85 -2.89 2.07 6.10
CA PRO A 85 -3.97 2.54 6.96
C PRO A 85 -4.24 4.05 6.86
N LEU A 86 -3.20 4.86 6.62
CA LEU A 86 -3.35 6.31 6.42
C LEU A 86 -3.98 6.64 5.06
N ALA A 87 -3.98 5.71 4.11
CA ALA A 87 -4.61 5.82 2.80
C ALA A 87 -6.11 5.43 2.82
N LEU A 88 -6.74 5.25 4.00
CA LEU A 88 -8.18 5.01 4.06
C LEU A 88 -8.99 6.26 3.69
N PRO A 89 -10.15 6.10 3.01
CA PRO A 89 -11.04 7.20 2.70
C PRO A 89 -11.55 7.90 3.96
N VAL A 90 -11.66 9.23 3.90
CA VAL A 90 -12.13 10.06 5.02
C VAL A 90 -13.42 10.83 4.68
N LYS A 91 -14.16 11.24 5.71
CA LYS A 91 -15.38 12.09 5.58
C LYS A 91 -15.04 13.55 5.27
N ARG A 92 -14.17 13.78 4.29
CA ARG A 92 -13.75 15.12 3.85
C ARG A 92 -13.47 15.09 2.35
N ASP A 93 -13.91 16.12 1.64
CA ASP A 93 -13.55 16.28 0.24
C ASP A 93 -12.06 16.68 0.17
N LEU A 94 -11.25 15.82 -0.46
CA LEU A 94 -9.82 16.04 -0.62
C LEU A 94 -9.57 16.66 -2.01
N ASN A 95 -9.87 17.95 -2.15
CA ASN A 95 -9.78 18.67 -3.43
C ASN A 95 -8.38 19.22 -3.74
N TRP A 96 -7.40 18.98 -2.86
CA TRP A 96 -6.10 19.67 -2.91
C TRP A 96 -5.07 18.98 -3.83
N TRP A 97 -5.28 17.71 -4.19
CA TRP A 97 -4.37 16.95 -5.06
C TRP A 97 -4.91 16.75 -6.49
N TRP A 98 -6.22 16.77 -6.66
CA TRP A 98 -6.89 16.60 -7.95
C TRP A 98 -8.23 17.32 -7.87
N GLN A 99 -8.46 18.33 -8.72
CA GLN A 99 -9.79 18.90 -8.86
C GLN A 99 -10.68 17.85 -9.53
N ARG A 100 -11.66 17.33 -8.79
CA ARG A 100 -12.67 16.46 -9.41
C ARG A 100 -13.38 17.26 -10.50
N PRO A 101 -13.54 16.73 -11.71
CA PRO A 101 -14.38 17.36 -12.72
C PRO A 101 -15.84 17.46 -12.23
#